data_AF-A0A924MYD6-F1
#
_entry.id   AF-A0A924MYD6-F1
#
_cell.length_a   1.000
_cell.length_b   1.000
_cell.length_c   1.000
_cell.angle_alpha   90.00
_cell.angle_beta   90.00
_cell.angle_gamma   90.00
#
_symmetry.space_group_name_H-M   'P 1'
#
loop_
_entity.id
_entity.type
_entity.pdbx_description
1 polymer ?
#
loop_
_entity_poly.entity_id
_entity_poly.type
_entity_poly.pdbx_seq_one_letter_code
_entity_poly.pdbx_strand_id
1 'polypeptide(L)'
;MMEITLKPDLEQFARDCVAEGRYEDVSAVVKAALTLLQEQEVRRERLNASLDEAIAEADRDGCFTAAEVAAEMKAAIEAAAKEVVE
;
A
#
# COMPACT_ATOMS: atom_id res chain seq x y z
N MET A 1 3.60 -29.27 -11.85
CA MET A 1 3.58 -28.28 -12.93
C MET A 1 2.14 -27.80 -13.04
N MET A 2 1.89 -26.49 -12.92
CA MET A 2 0.55 -25.94 -13.08
C MET A 2 0.45 -25.42 -14.52
N GLU A 3 -0.55 -25.88 -15.27
CA GLU A 3 -0.82 -25.35 -16.61
C GLU A 3 -1.74 -24.14 -16.51
N ILE A 4 -1.33 -23.04 -17.13
CA ILE A 4 -2.04 -21.76 -17.12
C ILE A 4 -2.27 -21.37 -18.57
N THR A 5 -3.53 -21.24 -18.98
CA THR A 5 -3.89 -20.73 -20.30
C THR A 5 -4.08 -19.23 -20.20
N LEU A 6 -3.21 -18.49 -20.90
CA LEU A 6 -3.33 -17.04 -21.00
C LEU A 6 -4.25 -16.66 -22.17
N LYS A 7 -4.90 -15.51 -22.05
CA LYS A 7 -5.54 -14.87 -23.21
C LYS A 7 -4.45 -14.46 -24.21
N PRO A 8 -4.75 -14.44 -25.52
CA PRO A 8 -3.76 -14.11 -26.56
C PRO A 8 -3.00 -12.81 -26.28
N ASP A 9 -3.69 -11.77 -25.83
CA ASP A 9 -3.07 -10.47 -25.53
C ASP A 9 -2.08 -10.54 -24.35
N LEU A 10 -2.37 -11.34 -23.33
CA LEU A 10 -1.50 -11.54 -22.18
C LEU A 10 -0.30 -12.42 -22.52
N GLU A 11 -0.48 -13.39 -23.42
CA GLU A 11 0.61 -14.20 -23.94
C GLU A 11 1.59 -13.34 -24.75
N GLN A 12 1.07 -12.46 -25.62
CA GLN A 12 1.90 -11.53 -26.37
C GLN A 12 2.69 -10.60 -25.44
N PHE A 13 2.02 -10.00 -24.45
CA PHE A 13 2.68 -9.18 -23.43
C PHE A 13 3.81 -9.92 -22.71
N ALA A 14 3.57 -11.17 -22.31
CA ALA A 14 4.60 -11.97 -21.64
C ALA A 14 5.78 -12.29 -22.56
N ARG A 15 5.51 -12.58 -23.84
CA ARG A 15 6.56 -12.80 -24.86
C ARG A 15 7.40 -11.55 -25.09
N ASP A 16 6.78 -10.37 -25.14
CA ASP A 16 7.49 -9.09 -25.31
C ASP A 16 8.40 -8.80 -24.12
N CYS A 17 7.92 -9.07 -22.90
CA CYS A 17 8.71 -8.90 -21.66
C CYS A 17 9.96 -9.81 -21.64
N VAL A 18 9.87 -11.01 -22.21
CA VAL A 18 11.01 -11.94 -22.35
C VAL A 18 11.93 -11.48 -23.49
N ALA A 19 11.38 -11.04 -24.62
CA ALA A 19 12.15 -10.57 -25.77
C ALA A 19 13.00 -9.32 -25.43
N GLU A 20 12.50 -8.46 -24.55
CA GLU A 20 13.22 -7.30 -24.01
C GLU A 20 14.29 -7.68 -22.97
N GLY A 21 14.41 -8.96 -22.60
CA GLY A 21 15.37 -9.45 -21.61
C GLY A 21 15.03 -9.10 -20.17
N ARG A 22 13.82 -8.60 -19.89
CA ARG A 22 13.37 -8.27 -18.53
C ARG A 22 13.09 -9.53 -17.69
N TYR A 23 12.78 -10.64 -18.34
CA TYR A 23 12.47 -11.93 -17.71
C TYR A 23 13.05 -13.08 -18.53
N GLU A 24 13.41 -14.17 -17.85
CA GLU A 24 14.00 -15.37 -18.47
C GLU A 24 12.98 -16.16 -19.31
N ASP A 25 11.75 -16.28 -18.82
CA ASP A 25 10.66 -16.97 -19.48
C ASP A 25 9.28 -16.42 -19.10
N VAL A 26 8.23 -16.92 -19.75
CA VAL A 26 6.83 -16.54 -19.49
C VAL A 26 6.41 -16.89 -18.06
N SER A 27 6.92 -17.98 -17.48
CA SER A 27 6.59 -18.39 -16.11
C SER A 27 7.12 -17.37 -15.08
N ALA A 28 8.29 -16.79 -15.33
CA ALA A 28 8.87 -15.73 -14.51
C ALA A 28 8.01 -14.46 -14.56
N VAL A 29 7.48 -14.09 -15.74
CA VAL A 29 6.54 -12.97 -15.88
C VAL A 29 5.26 -13.22 -15.08
N VAL A 30 4.66 -14.41 -15.21
CA VAL A 30 3.43 -14.78 -14.50
C VAL A 30 3.65 -14.78 -12.99
N LYS A 31 4.78 -15.31 -12.52
CA LYS A 31 5.13 -15.29 -11.10
C LYS A 31 5.24 -13.86 -10.58
N ALA A 32 5.95 -12.99 -11.30
CA ALA A 32 6.09 -11.59 -10.92
C ALA A 32 4.73 -10.87 -10.89
N ALA A 33 3.86 -11.12 -11.87
CA ALA A 33 2.52 -10.55 -11.91
C ALA A 33 1.65 -11.01 -10.71
N LEU A 34 1.72 -12.29 -10.35
CA LEU A 34 1.00 -12.82 -9.19
C LEU A 34 1.56 -12.30 -7.87
N THR A 35 2.87 -12.15 -7.73
CA THR A 35 3.50 -11.52 -6.56
C THR A 35 3.02 -10.07 -6.42
N LEU A 36 3.03 -9.30 -7.50
CA LEU A 36 2.51 -7.93 -7.50
C LEU A 36 1.04 -7.89 -7.09
N LEU A 37 0.22 -8.78 -7.63
CA LEU A 37 -1.20 -8.87 -7.26
C LEU A 37 -1.36 -9.19 -5.77
N GLN A 38 -0.60 -10.14 -5.24
CA GLN A 38 -0.63 -10.49 -3.82
C GLN A 38 -0.25 -9.29 -2.94
N GLU A 39 0.77 -8.54 -3.31
CA GLU A 39 1.18 -7.33 -2.57
C GLU A 39 0.08 -6.26 -2.57
N GLN A 40 -0.59 -6.05 -3.72
CA GLN A 40 -1.71 -5.11 -3.82
C GLN A 40 -2.89 -5.54 -2.94
N GLU A 41 -3.21 -6.84 -2.93
CA GLU A 41 -4.27 -7.40 -2.09
C GLU A 41 -3.98 -7.23 -0.60
N VAL A 42 -2.75 -7.56 -0.16
CA VAL A 42 -2.32 -7.34 1.23
C VAL A 42 -2.37 -5.85 1.60
N ARG A 43 -1.97 -4.96 0.69
CA ARG A 43 -2.05 -3.52 0.92
C ARG A 43 -3.50 -3.05 1.06
N ARG A 44 -4.41 -3.58 0.22
CA ARG A 44 -5.84 -3.27 0.28
C ARG A 44 -6.44 -3.72 1.60
N GLU A 45 -6.16 -4.95 2.03
CA GLU A 45 -6.62 -5.48 3.31
C GLU A 45 -6.13 -4.64 4.49
N ARG A 46 -4.85 -4.27 4.51
CA ARG A 46 -4.29 -3.39 5.57
C ARG A 46 -4.94 -2.02 5.59
N LEU A 47 -5.18 -1.42 4.43
CA LEU A 47 -5.85 -0.12 4.35
C LEU A 47 -7.27 -0.22 4.90
N ASN A 48 -8.05 -1.22 4.47
CA ASN A 48 -9.40 -1.43 4.97
C ASN A 48 -9.42 -1.65 6.48
N ALA A 49 -8.53 -2.49 7.01
CA ALA A 49 -8.41 -2.71 8.44
C ALA A 49 -8.09 -1.42 9.21
N SER A 50 -7.19 -0.57 8.68
CA SER A 50 -6.88 0.72 9.31
C SER A 50 -8.06 1.71 9.29
N LEU A 51 -8.89 1.66 8.26
CA LEU A 51 -10.10 2.48 8.17
C LEU A 51 -11.15 1.99 9.17
N ASP A 52 -11.38 0.69 9.23
CA ASP A 52 -12.33 0.08 10.18
C ASP A 52 -11.92 0.38 11.63
N GLU A 53 -10.62 0.31 11.93
CA GLU A 53 -10.06 0.68 13.24
C GLU A 53 -10.30 2.16 13.56
N ALA A 54 -9.99 3.07 12.63
CA ALA A 54 -10.20 4.50 12.82
C ALA A 54 -11.68 4.88 13.00
N ILE A 55 -12.58 4.20 12.29
CA ILE A 55 -14.04 4.38 12.46
C ILE A 55 -14.48 3.89 13.83
N ALA A 56 -14.02 2.71 14.26
CA ALA A 56 -14.36 2.18 15.57
C ALA A 56 -13.81 3.04 16.71
N GLU A 57 -12.62 3.63 16.55
CA GLU A 57 -12.04 4.61 17.48
C GLU A 57 -12.91 5.88 17.52
N ALA A 58 -13.26 6.44 16.36
CA ALA A 58 -14.12 7.61 16.27
C ALA A 58 -15.50 7.39 16.93
N ASP A 59 -16.08 6.20 16.76
CA ASP A 59 -17.37 5.84 17.37
C ASP A 59 -17.28 5.72 18.91
N ARG A 60 -16.15 5.25 19.45
CA ARG A 60 -15.95 5.09 20.91
C ARG A 60 -15.53 6.38 21.58
N ASP A 61 -14.56 7.06 21.01
CA ASP A 61 -13.78 8.12 21.66
C ASP A 61 -14.09 9.52 21.08
N GLY A 62 -14.82 9.56 19.97
CA GLY A 62 -15.17 10.80 19.26
C GLY A 62 -14.10 11.21 18.24
N CYS A 63 -14.34 12.35 17.57
CA CYS A 63 -13.42 12.91 16.58
C CYS A 63 -12.94 14.29 17.01
N PHE A 64 -11.73 14.63 16.58
CA PHE A 64 -11.21 15.99 16.71
C PHE A 64 -11.47 16.79 15.43
N THR A 65 -11.70 18.09 15.58
CA THR A 65 -11.70 19.02 14.47
C THR A 65 -10.27 19.32 14.02
N ALA A 66 -10.12 19.74 12.76
CA ALA A 66 -8.81 20.15 12.25
C ALA A 66 -8.18 21.31 13.04
N ALA A 67 -9.00 22.19 13.64
CA ALA A 67 -8.52 23.30 14.45
C ALA A 67 -7.94 22.85 15.80
N GLU A 68 -8.60 21.88 16.46
CA GLU A 68 -8.11 21.29 17.71
C GLU A 68 -6.77 20.58 17.49
N VAL A 69 -6.68 19.75 16.45
CA VAL A 69 -5.43 19.05 16.09
C VAL A 69 -4.32 20.05 15.74
N ALA A 70 -4.62 21.12 15.00
CA ALA A 70 -3.62 22.13 14.64
C ALA A 70 -3.09 22.90 15.87
N ALA A 71 -3.98 23.21 16.82
CA ALA A 71 -3.59 23.87 18.06
C ALA A 71 -2.69 22.98 18.92
N GLU A 72 -3.06 21.70 19.08
CA GLU A 72 -2.29 20.72 19.84
C GLU A 72 -0.91 20.46 19.19
N MET A 73 -0.86 20.27 17.87
CA MET A 73 0.39 20.06 17.15
C MET A 73 1.33 21.26 17.27
N LYS A 74 0.78 22.50 17.21
CA LYS A 74 1.57 23.71 17.42
C LYS A 74 2.16 23.75 18.83
N ALA A 75 1.35 23.45 19.85
CA ALA A 75 1.82 23.41 21.23
C ALA A 75 2.92 22.36 21.44
N ALA A 76 2.79 21.17 20.83
CA ALA A 76 3.80 20.12 20.89
C ALA A 76 5.14 20.53 20.25
N ILE A 77 5.09 21.21 19.09
CA ILE A 77 6.30 21.74 18.42
C ILE A 77 6.98 22.82 19.27
N GLU A 78 6.21 23.74 19.85
CA GLU A 78 6.76 24.80 20.72
C GLU A 78 7.40 24.24 21.99
N ALA A 79 6.79 23.19 22.58
CA ALA A 79 7.36 22.50 23.73
C ALA A 79 8.70 21.82 23.38
N ALA A 80 8.74 21.06 22.28
CA ALA A 80 9.96 20.40 21.83
C ALA A 80 11.07 21.41 21.46
N ALA A 81 10.72 22.56 20.88
CA ALA A 81 11.68 23.61 20.58
C ALA A 81 12.26 24.26 21.85
N LYS A 82 11.50 24.31 22.95
CA LYS A 82 11.94 24.87 24.22
C LYS A 82 12.90 23.92 24.97
N GLU A 83 12.66 22.61 24.90
CA GLU A 83 13.54 21.58 25.50
C GLU A 83 14.91 21.46 24.80
N VAL A 84 15.03 21.93 23.55
CA VAL A 84 16.32 21.92 22.81
C VAL A 84 17.18 23.15 23.12
N VAL A 85 16.61 24.18 23.77
CA VAL A 85 17.29 25.46 24.06
C VAL A 85 17.74 25.56 25.54
N GLU A 86 17.24 24.70 26.44
CA GLU A 86 17.79 24.46 27.78
C GLU A 86 18.89 23.38 27.78
#